data_AF-A0A6H1Z837-F1
#
_entry.id   AF-A0A6H1Z837-F1
#
_cell.length_a   1.000
_cell.length_b   1.000
_cell.length_c   1.000
_cell.angle_alpha   90.00
_cell.angle_beta   90.00
_cell.angle_gamma   90.00
#
_symmetry.space_group_name_H-M   'P 1'
#
loop_
_entity.id
_entity.type
_entity.pdbx_description
1 polymer ?
#
loop_
_entity_poly.entity_id
_entity_poly.type
_entity_poly.pdbx_seq_one_letter_code
_entity_poly.pdbx_strand_id
1 'polypeptide(L)' 'MNFLVCDSAWTLGPAGEIGCSGALTQYTTEEMSALVNPGLSNEDRAELISLTIALFAAVFVILVIKKVL' A
#
# COMPACT_ATOMS: atom_id res chain seq x y z
N MET A 1 16.52 6.69 4.71
CA MET A 1 17.42 5.77 3.97
C MET A 1 17.01 5.87 2.51
N ASN A 2 17.95 6.03 1.59
CA ASN A 2 17.62 6.16 0.17
C ASN A 2 17.63 4.78 -0.50
N PHE A 3 16.67 4.54 -1.38
CA PHE A 3 16.56 3.31 -2.15
C PHE A 3 17.22 3.50 -3.52
N LEU A 4 17.93 2.47 -3.97
CA LEU A 4 18.46 2.40 -5.32
C LEU A 4 17.48 1.61 -6.17
N VAL A 5 17.03 2.20 -7.27
CA VAL A 5 16.15 1.56 -8.24
C VAL A 5 16.87 1.54 -9.58
N CYS A 6 16.80 0.40 -10.25
CA CYS A 6 17.21 0.25 -11.62
C CYS A 6 15.99 0.45 -12.51
N ASP A 7 16.04 1.39 -13.45
CA ASP A 7 14.93 1.71 -14.35
C ASP A 7 14.52 0.51 -15.24
N SER A 8 15.46 -0.41 -15.47
CA SER A 8 15.26 -1.62 -16.30
C SER A 8 15.39 -2.90 -15.48
N ALA A 9 16.45 -3.68 -15.71
CA ALA A 9 16.69 -4.95 -15.03
C ALA A 9 17.97 -4.90 -14.22
N TRP A 10 17.88 -5.41 -12.99
CA TRP A 10 19.03 -5.76 -12.18
C TRP A 10 19.73 -6.96 -12.80
N THR A 11 21.02 -6.83 -13.03
CA THR A 11 21.87 -7.88 -13.60
C THR A 11 22.88 -8.34 -12.56
N LEU A 12 23.31 -9.59 -12.68
CA LEU A 12 24.42 -10.13 -11.90
C LEU A 12 25.63 -10.23 -12.82
N GLY A 13 26.70 -9.54 -12.46
CA GLY A 13 27.97 -9.62 -13.18
C GLY A 13 28.66 -10.97 -12.98
N PRO A 14 29.68 -11.28 -13.80
CA PRO A 14 30.40 -12.54 -13.75
C PRO A 14 31.13 -12.80 -12.43
N ALA A 15 31.40 -11.75 -11.64
CA ALA A 15 31.97 -11.85 -10.30
C ALA A 15 30.92 -11.79 -9.17
N GLY A 16 29.62 -11.80 -9.49
CA GLY A 16 28.52 -11.69 -8.53
C GLY A 16 28.19 -10.26 -8.11
N GLU A 17 28.73 -9.25 -8.80
CA GLU A 17 28.34 -7.85 -8.56
C GLU A 17 26.91 -7.57 -9.02
N ILE A 18 26.14 -6.84 -8.22
CA ILE A 18 24.81 -6.39 -8.59
C ILE A 18 24.98 -5.17 -9.49
N GLY A 19 24.68 -5.34 -10.77
CA GLY A 19 24.67 -4.30 -11.78
C GLY A 19 23.25 -3.84 -12.12
N CYS A 20 23.14 -2.63 -12.68
CA CYS A 20 21.92 -2.17 -13.32
C CYS A 20 22.19 -2.07 -14.83
N SER A 21 21.32 -2.67 -15.64
CA SER A 21 21.44 -2.60 -17.11
C SER A 21 20.97 -1.25 -17.69
N GLY A 22 20.41 -0.37 -16.85
CA GLY A 22 19.92 0.96 -17.20
C GLY A 22 20.46 2.04 -16.26
N ALA A 23 19.70 3.13 -16.10
CA ALA A 23 20.06 4.19 -15.17
C ALA A 23 19.79 3.78 -13.72
N LEU A 24 20.76 4.04 -12.85
CA LEU A 24 20.62 3.93 -11.41
C LEU A 24 20.01 5.24 -10.88
N THR A 25 18.78 5.15 -10.40
CA THR A 25 18.05 6.29 -9.85
C THR A 25 17.91 6.10 -8.35
N GLN A 26 18.15 7.17 -7.59
CA GLN A 26 18.02 7.16 -6.14
C GLN A 26 16.67 7.78 -5.75
N TYR A 27 15.88 7.04 -5.00
CA TYR A 27 14.59 7.50 -4.46
C TYR A 27 14.68 7.65 -2.96
N THR A 28 14.04 8.68 -2.42
CA THR A 28 13.83 8.76 -0.96
C THR A 28 12.74 7.77 -0.54
N THR A 29 12.63 7.54 0.78
CA THR A 29 11.54 6.72 1.33
C THR A 29 10.18 7.31 1.03
N GLU A 30 10.02 8.64 1.05
CA GLU A 30 8.76 9.29 0.68
C GLU A 30 8.42 9.08 -0.80
N GLU A 31 9.40 9.18 -1.70
CA GLU A 31 9.16 8.98 -3.13
C GLU A 31 8.82 7.53 -3.46
N MET A 32 9.52 6.56 -2.86
CA MET A 32 9.15 5.16 -2.98
C MET A 32 7.76 4.87 -2.41
N SER A 33 7.39 5.49 -1.29
CA SER A 33 6.05 5.35 -0.73
C SER A 33 5.00 5.87 -1.70
N ALA A 34 5.24 6.99 -2.38
CA ALA A 34 4.30 7.53 -3.37
C ALA A 34 4.17 6.62 -4.61
N LEU A 35 5.26 5.98 -5.04
CA LEU A 35 5.28 5.05 -6.18
C LEU A 35 4.55 3.73 -5.89
N VAL A 36 4.73 3.18 -4.69
CA VAL A 36 4.20 1.85 -4.31
C VAL A 36 2.82 1.96 -3.67
N ASN A 37 2.56 3.07 -2.98
CA ASN A 37 1.32 3.31 -2.28
C ASN A 37 0.84 4.73 -2.62
N PRO A 38 0.07 4.91 -3.71
CA PRO A 38 -0.41 6.23 -4.15
C PRO A 38 -1.32 6.95 -3.13
N GLY A 39 -1.48 6.40 -1.92
CA GLY A 39 -2.47 6.79 -0.94
C GLY A 39 -3.83 6.25 -1.34
N LEU A 40 -4.71 6.04 -0.35
CA LEU A 40 -6.12 5.77 -0.66
C LEU A 40 -6.67 6.91 -1.50
N SER A 41 -7.38 6.60 -2.59
CA SER A 41 -8.23 7.58 -3.27
C SER A 41 -9.26 8.13 -2.29
N ASN A 42 -9.80 9.31 -2.57
CA ASN A 42 -10.93 9.83 -1.81
C ASN A 42 -12.16 8.93 -1.96
N GLU A 43 -12.31 8.26 -3.10
CA GLU A 43 -13.36 7.26 -3.34
C GLU A 43 -13.15 6.03 -2.45
N ASP A 44 -11.94 5.47 -2.42
CA ASP A 44 -11.60 4.35 -1.53
C ASP A 44 -11.87 4.72 -0.06
N ARG A 45 -11.45 5.92 0.36
CA ARG A 45 -11.72 6.41 1.72
C ARG A 45 -13.22 6.43 2.04
N ALA A 46 -14.05 6.93 1.12
CA ALA A 46 -15.50 6.98 1.31
C ALA A 46 -16.10 5.56 1.41
N GLU A 47 -15.62 4.63 0.58
CA GLU A 47 -16.07 3.24 0.59
C GLU A 47 -15.71 2.54 1.90
N LEU A 48 -14.47 2.68 2.38
CA LEU A 48 -14.04 2.12 3.67
C LEU A 48 -14.87 2.66 4.84
N ILE A 49 -15.20 3.96 4.84
CA ILE A 49 -16.05 4.55 5.88
C ILE A 49 -17.45 3.95 5.83
N SER A 50 -18.04 3.84 4.64
CA SER A 50 -19.38 3.26 4.44
C SER A 50 -19.45 1.81 4.95
N LEU A 51 -18.48 0.98 4.54
CA LEU A 51 -18.35 -0.40 4.99
C LEU A 51 -18.20 -0.51 6.52
N THR A 52 -17.41 0.37 7.12
CA THR A 52 -17.20 0.40 8.57
C THR A 52 -18.49 0.73 9.33
N ILE A 53 -19.26 1.72 8.84
CA ILE A 53 -20.55 2.09 9.43
C ILE A 53 -21.56 0.94 9.31
N ALA A 54 -21.63 0.30 8.13
CA ALA A 54 -22.53 -0.83 7.90
C ALA A 54 -22.23 -1.99 8.86
N LEU A 55 -20.94 -2.31 9.07
CA LEU A 55 -20.51 -3.36 9.97
C LEU A 55 -20.85 -3.02 11.43
N PHE A 56 -20.63 -1.77 11.85
CA PHE A 56 -21.00 -1.32 13.19
C PHE A 56 -22.51 -1.41 13.41
N ALA A 57 -23.31 -0.95 12.45
CA ALA A 57 -24.77 -1.02 12.50
C ALA A 57 -25.26 -2.47 12.59
N ALA A 58 -24.70 -3.39 11.80
CA ALA A 58 -25.06 -4.81 11.83
C ALA A 58 -24.80 -5.43 13.20
N VAL A 59 -23.61 -5.20 13.78
CA VAL A 59 -23.27 -5.68 15.12
C VAL A 59 -24.21 -5.10 16.16
N PHE A 60 -24.48 -3.80 16.09
CA PHE A 60 -25.38 -3.13 17.03
C PHE A 60 -26.81 -3.69 16.97
N VAL A 61 -27.37 -3.89 15.77
CA VAL A 61 -28.70 -4.50 15.59
C VAL A 61 -28.75 -5.90 16.21
N ILE A 62 -27.73 -6.73 15.98
CA ILE A 62 -27.65 -8.08 16.58
C ILE A 62 -27.62 -8.00 18.11
N LEU A 63 -26.83 -7.08 18.67
CA LEU A 63 -26.74 -6.89 20.12
C LEU A 63 -28.06 -6.42 20.73
N VAL A 64 -28.76 -5.51 20.05
CA VAL A 64 -30.09 -5.04 20.49
C VAL A 64 -31.11 -6.18 20.45
N ILE A 65 -31.15 -6.96 19.36
CA ILE A 65 -32.04 -8.12 19.26
C ILE A 65 -31.75 -9.11 20.40
N LYS A 66 -30.48 -9.44 20.64
CA LYS A 66 -30.06 -10.31 21.74
C LYS A 66 -30.41 -9.81 23.14
N LYS A 67 -30.60 -8.50 23.31
CA LYS A 67 -30.95 -7.90 24.61
C LYS A 67 -32.47 -7.88 24.83
N VAL A 68 -33.24 -7.85 23.76
CA VAL A 68 -34.71 -7.77 23.78
C VAL A 68 -35.35 -9.17 23.81
N LEU A 69 -34.71 -10.15 23.17
CA LEU A 69 -35.10 -11.57 23.21
C LEU A 69 -34.56 -12.26 24.47
#